data_AF-A0A7R8HA85-F1
#
_entry.id   AF-A0A7R8HA85-F1
#
_cell.length_a   1.000
_cell.length_b   1.000
_cell.length_c   1.000
_cell.angle_alpha   90.00
_cell.angle_beta   90.00
_cell.angle_gamma   90.00
#
_symmetry.space_group_name_H-M   'P 1'
#
loop_
_entity.id
_entity.type
_entity.pdbx_description
1 polymer ?
#
loop_
_entity_poly.entity_id
_entity_poly.type
_entity_poly.pdbx_seq_one_letter_code
_entity_poly.pdbx_strand_id
1 'polypeptide(L)'
;MSSRNSSIEELRDICGVPNEALRASLEIWADGVTVSAIGIFGLVGNILSILTISTMNRLKLFYKLILTLAVFDLMFITCGGLLMVQQAFQFQSDIYNALFPHIIYPGSGFSMTASLGLNASANEFCMRGDTALEDLNGVKKVVKDILIFASNPEEHINRVKLILVRCESVKSAGFIASSNPISLDPEKSRSRRSISFTEQFDWSQIIP
;
A
#
# COMPACT_ATOMS: atom_id res chain seq x y z
N MET A 1 -2.27 -2.07 -61.18
CA MET A 1 -2.27 -2.64 -59.80
C MET A 1 -0.89 -3.06 -59.31
N SER A 2 0.12 -3.29 -60.18
CA SER A 2 1.49 -3.67 -59.77
C SER A 2 2.26 -2.57 -59.01
N SER A 3 2.13 -1.31 -59.43
CA SER A 3 2.84 -0.16 -58.83
C SER A 3 2.42 0.21 -57.39
N ARG A 4 1.32 -0.35 -56.87
CA ARG A 4 0.85 -0.05 -55.50
C ARG A 4 1.44 -0.99 -54.45
N ASN A 5 1.97 -2.15 -54.87
CA ASN A 5 2.59 -3.12 -53.97
C ASN A 5 4.04 -2.73 -53.64
N SER A 6 4.77 -2.11 -54.58
CA SER A 6 6.16 -1.67 -54.35
C SER A 6 6.26 -0.58 -53.28
N SER A 7 5.32 0.37 -53.27
CA SER A 7 5.30 1.45 -52.27
C SER A 7 4.92 0.97 -50.86
N ILE A 8 4.20 -0.16 -50.74
CA ILE A 8 3.86 -0.76 -49.44
C ILE A 8 5.05 -1.52 -48.86
N GLU A 9 5.87 -2.18 -49.69
CA GLU A 9 7.12 -2.82 -49.23
C GLU A 9 8.18 -1.80 -48.82
N GLU A 10 8.34 -0.68 -49.56
CA GLU A 10 9.26 0.39 -49.15
C GLU A 10 8.83 1.05 -47.83
N LEU A 11 7.53 1.25 -47.59
CA LEU A 11 7.04 1.75 -46.31
C LEU A 11 7.25 0.76 -45.16
N ARG A 12 7.24 -0.54 -45.45
CA ARG A 12 7.54 -1.60 -44.46
C ARG A 12 9.01 -1.58 -44.06
N ASP A 13 9.91 -1.25 -44.98
CA ASP A 13 11.34 -1.05 -44.72
C ASP A 13 11.63 0.28 -43.99
N ILE A 14 10.95 1.37 -44.36
CA ILE A 14 11.12 2.70 -43.72
C ILE A 14 10.54 2.72 -42.30
N CYS A 15 9.43 2.02 -42.06
CA CYS A 15 8.86 1.86 -40.72
C CYS A 15 9.63 0.86 -39.85
N GLY A 16 10.73 0.29 -40.36
CA GLY A 16 11.62 -0.60 -39.64
C GLY A 16 10.84 -1.71 -38.97
N VAL A 17 10.41 -2.72 -39.75
CA VAL A 17 9.94 -3.98 -39.15
C VAL A 17 10.96 -4.35 -38.07
N PRO A 18 10.59 -4.35 -36.78
CA PRO A 18 11.54 -4.70 -35.74
C PRO A 18 12.03 -6.08 -36.11
N ASN A 19 13.35 -6.22 -36.30
CA ASN A 19 13.98 -7.50 -36.53
C ASN A 19 13.33 -8.49 -35.57
N GLU A 20 12.74 -9.59 -36.07
CA GLU A 20 12.05 -10.56 -35.23
C GLU A 20 12.97 -11.04 -34.09
N ALA A 21 14.29 -11.05 -34.33
CA ALA A 21 15.33 -11.28 -33.33
C ALA A 21 15.39 -10.20 -32.22
N LEU A 22 15.22 -8.92 -32.55
CA LEU A 22 15.16 -7.82 -31.57
C LEU A 22 13.87 -7.90 -30.75
N ARG A 23 12.74 -8.20 -31.40
CA ARG A 23 11.45 -8.37 -30.71
C ARG A 23 11.48 -9.54 -29.74
N ALA A 24 11.97 -10.70 -30.18
CA ALA A 24 12.13 -11.88 -29.32
C ALA A 24 13.09 -11.59 -28.15
N SER A 25 14.18 -10.85 -28.39
CA SER A 25 15.09 -10.44 -27.32
C SER A 25 14.39 -9.51 -26.33
N LEU A 26 13.67 -8.50 -26.80
CA LEU A 26 12.93 -7.57 -25.94
C LEU A 26 11.85 -8.28 -25.11
N GLU A 27 11.10 -9.21 -25.68
CA GLU A 27 10.09 -9.99 -24.96
C GLU A 27 10.73 -10.82 -23.83
N ILE A 28 11.88 -11.46 -24.06
CA ILE A 28 12.59 -12.22 -23.01
C ILE A 28 13.08 -11.30 -21.87
N TRP A 29 13.66 -10.14 -22.20
CA TRP A 29 14.18 -9.21 -21.19
C TRP A 29 13.06 -8.46 -20.43
N ALA A 30 12.04 -7.99 -21.16
CA ALA A 30 10.92 -7.27 -20.58
C ALA A 30 10.02 -8.22 -19.78
N ASP A 31 9.53 -9.30 -20.38
CA ASP A 31 8.52 -10.15 -19.75
C ASP A 31 9.17 -11.22 -18.85
N GLY A 32 10.34 -11.73 -19.22
CA GLY A 32 11.04 -12.73 -18.40
C GLY A 32 11.82 -12.10 -17.25
N VAL A 33 12.86 -11.33 -17.59
CA VAL A 33 13.84 -10.85 -16.60
C VAL A 33 13.24 -9.80 -15.67
N THR A 34 12.51 -8.82 -16.21
CA THR A 34 11.96 -7.72 -15.40
C THR A 34 10.86 -8.22 -14.46
N VAL A 35 9.94 -9.07 -14.94
CA VAL A 35 8.89 -9.65 -14.09
C VAL A 35 9.49 -10.54 -12.99
N SER A 36 10.51 -11.34 -13.32
CA SER A 36 11.21 -12.16 -12.31
C SER A 36 11.90 -11.31 -11.25
N ALA A 37 12.57 -10.23 -11.66
CA ALA A 37 13.22 -9.29 -10.74
C ALA A 37 12.19 -8.61 -9.81
N ILE A 38 11.12 -8.07 -10.38
CA ILE A 38 10.02 -7.46 -9.62
C ILE A 38 9.38 -8.49 -8.66
N GLY A 39 9.19 -9.73 -9.12
CA GLY A 39 8.67 -10.83 -8.31
C GLY A 39 9.56 -11.13 -7.10
N ILE A 40 10.88 -11.21 -7.27
CA ILE A 40 11.83 -11.41 -6.17
C ILE A 40 11.77 -10.24 -5.17
N PHE A 41 11.81 -8.99 -5.66
CA PHE A 41 11.69 -7.82 -4.78
C PHE A 41 10.36 -7.80 -4.03
N GLY A 42 9.26 -8.15 -4.70
CA GLY A 42 7.94 -8.26 -4.08
C GLY A 42 7.87 -9.36 -3.02
N LEU A 43 8.45 -10.54 -3.27
CA LEU A 43 8.53 -11.62 -2.27
C LEU A 43 9.30 -11.17 -1.04
N VAL A 44 10.50 -10.60 -1.23
CA VAL A 44 11.33 -10.10 -0.12
C VAL A 44 10.61 -9.01 0.66
N GLY A 45 10.02 -8.02 -0.03
CA GLY A 45 9.30 -6.92 0.61
C GLY A 45 8.10 -7.38 1.43
N ASN A 46 7.31 -8.32 0.91
CA ASN A 46 6.15 -8.87 1.62
C ASN A 46 6.56 -9.77 2.79
N ILE A 47 7.60 -10.60 2.65
CA ILE A 47 8.15 -11.39 3.76
C ILE A 47 8.65 -10.47 4.87
N LEU A 48 9.43 -9.44 4.53
CA LEU A 48 9.91 -8.46 5.51
C LEU A 48 8.76 -7.72 6.20
N SER A 49 7.69 -7.40 5.47
CA SER A 49 6.49 -6.76 6.02
C SER A 49 5.78 -7.67 7.02
N ILE A 50 5.60 -8.95 6.69
CA ILE A 50 5.04 -9.95 7.60
C ILE A 50 5.91 -10.07 8.84
N LEU A 51 7.22 -10.28 8.69
CA LEU A 51 8.14 -10.41 9.83
C LEU A 51 8.11 -9.17 10.72
N THR A 52 8.18 -7.97 10.13
CA THR A 52 8.16 -6.72 10.87
C THR A 52 6.86 -6.56 11.65
N ILE A 53 5.71 -6.80 11.03
CA ILE A 53 4.40 -6.64 11.69
C ILE A 53 4.17 -7.74 12.74
N SER A 54 4.61 -8.97 12.48
CA SER A 54 4.51 -10.09 13.43
C SER A 54 5.26 -9.84 14.74
N THR A 55 6.29 -8.98 14.75
CA THR A 55 6.99 -8.60 15.99
C THR A 55 6.22 -7.59 16.85
N MET A 56 5.15 -6.98 16.35
CA MET A 56 4.37 -5.99 17.10
C MET A 56 3.37 -6.63 18.07
N ASN A 57 3.57 -6.41 19.37
CA ASN A 57 2.79 -7.05 20.45
C ASN A 57 1.29 -6.66 20.52
N ARG A 58 0.86 -5.62 19.80
CA ARG A 58 -0.55 -5.17 19.74
C ARG A 58 -0.95 -4.81 18.31
N LEU A 59 -1.52 -5.79 17.60
CA LEU A 59 -2.03 -5.59 16.24
C LEU A 59 -3.37 -4.86 16.27
N LYS A 60 -3.34 -3.55 15.99
CA LYS A 60 -4.54 -2.77 15.64
C LYS A 60 -5.15 -3.31 14.33
N LEU A 61 -6.44 -3.06 14.11
CA LEU A 61 -7.18 -3.51 12.91
C LEU A 61 -6.43 -3.18 11.60
N PHE A 62 -5.86 -1.98 11.51
CA PHE A 62 -5.09 -1.54 10.36
C PHE A 62 -3.86 -2.43 10.08
N TYR A 63 -3.13 -2.87 11.11
CA TYR A 63 -1.99 -3.78 10.93
C TYR A 63 -2.44 -5.18 10.51
N LYS A 64 -3.62 -5.64 10.96
CA LYS A 64 -4.22 -6.90 10.47
C LYS A 64 -4.60 -6.81 8.99
N LEU A 65 -5.03 -5.64 8.53
CA LEU A 65 -5.32 -5.39 7.11
C LEU A 65 -4.05 -5.48 6.27
N ILE A 66 -2.97 -4.78 6.68
CA ILE A 66 -1.68 -4.81 5.97
C ILE A 66 -1.09 -6.22 5.96
N LEU A 67 -1.16 -6.93 7.09
CA LEU A 67 -0.67 -8.31 7.18
C LEU A 67 -1.42 -9.23 6.22
N THR A 68 -2.75 -9.13 6.17
CA THR A 68 -3.59 -9.90 5.23
C THR A 68 -3.24 -9.56 3.78
N LEU A 69 -3.03 -8.29 3.46
CA LEU A 69 -2.63 -7.86 2.11
C LEU A 69 -1.28 -8.47 1.71
N ALA A 70 -0.26 -8.42 2.58
CA ALA A 70 1.05 -9.00 2.30
C ALA A 70 0.97 -10.52 2.07
N VAL A 71 0.07 -11.24 2.75
CA VAL A 71 -0.16 -12.67 2.52
C VAL A 71 -0.77 -12.91 1.13
N PHE A 72 -1.75 -12.11 0.71
CA PHE A 72 -2.34 -12.24 -0.61
C PHE A 72 -1.38 -11.82 -1.73
N ASP A 73 -0.53 -10.83 -1.51
CA ASP A 73 0.51 -10.44 -2.45
C ASP A 73 1.56 -11.56 -2.62
N LEU A 74 1.96 -12.24 -1.53
CA LEU A 74 2.82 -13.43 -1.64
C LEU A 74 2.14 -14.51 -2.47
N MET A 75 0.87 -14.80 -2.20
CA MET A 75 0.12 -15.80 -2.95
C MET A 75 -0.01 -15.42 -4.44
N PHE A 76 -0.19 -14.13 -4.74
CA PHE A 76 -0.25 -13.61 -6.11
C PHE A 76 1.11 -13.75 -6.81
N ILE A 77 2.21 -13.38 -6.16
CA ILE A 77 3.54 -13.49 -6.77
C ILE A 77 3.91 -14.96 -6.99
N THR A 78 3.60 -15.85 -6.04
CA THR A 78 3.90 -17.28 -6.19
C THR A 78 3.04 -17.96 -7.23
N CYS A 79 1.77 -17.59 -7.38
CA CYS A 79 0.86 -18.23 -8.34
C CYS A 79 0.82 -17.48 -9.68
N GLY A 80 0.44 -16.20 -9.66
CA GLY A 80 0.35 -15.35 -10.84
C GLY A 80 1.72 -14.97 -11.43
N GLY A 81 2.70 -14.67 -10.57
CA GLY A 81 4.07 -14.41 -11.02
C GLY A 81 4.70 -15.63 -11.68
N LEU A 82 4.50 -16.83 -11.11
CA LEU A 82 4.97 -18.07 -11.71
C LEU A 82 4.34 -18.35 -13.08
N LEU A 83 3.05 -18.02 -13.27
CA LEU A 83 2.37 -18.12 -14.56
C LEU A 83 3.00 -17.20 -15.61
N MET A 84 3.32 -15.95 -15.24
CA MET A 84 3.99 -15.00 -16.14
C MET A 84 5.40 -15.48 -16.52
N VAL A 85 6.17 -15.98 -15.55
CA VAL A 85 7.52 -16.53 -15.79
C VAL A 85 7.45 -17.77 -16.68
N GLN A 86 6.45 -18.64 -16.48
CA GLN A 86 6.26 -19.81 -17.34
C GLN A 86 5.91 -19.41 -18.78
N GLN A 87 5.07 -18.40 -18.98
CA GLN A 87 4.77 -17.88 -20.31
C GLN A 87 5.99 -17.27 -21.00
N ALA A 88 6.86 -16.59 -20.25
CA ALA A 88 8.07 -15.97 -20.79
C ALA A 88 9.17 -16.99 -21.15
N PHE A 89 9.41 -17.97 -20.29
CA PHE A 89 10.51 -18.94 -20.48
C PHE A 89 10.08 -20.28 -21.09
N GLN A 90 8.78 -20.52 -21.22
CA GLN A 90 8.19 -21.73 -21.82
C GLN A 90 8.75 -23.05 -21.24
N PHE A 91 9.14 -23.06 -19.96
CA PHE A 91 9.66 -24.28 -19.33
C PHE A 91 8.53 -25.30 -19.17
N GLN A 92 8.87 -26.58 -19.33
CA GLN A 92 7.95 -27.69 -19.11
C GLN A 92 8.32 -28.40 -17.81
N SER A 93 7.38 -28.43 -16.88
CA SER A 93 7.52 -29.14 -15.61
C SER A 93 6.23 -29.90 -15.31
N ASP A 94 6.34 -31.20 -15.06
CA ASP A 94 5.20 -32.06 -14.76
C ASP A 94 4.48 -31.61 -13.48
N ILE A 95 5.24 -31.14 -12.50
CA ILE A 95 4.71 -30.61 -11.24
C ILE A 95 3.88 -29.35 -11.52
N TYR A 96 4.38 -28.45 -12.36
CA TYR A 96 3.65 -27.25 -12.75
C TYR A 96 2.35 -27.62 -13.47
N ASN A 97 2.41 -28.53 -14.44
CA ASN A 97 1.24 -28.95 -15.22
C ASN A 97 0.15 -29.59 -14.34
N ALA A 98 0.54 -30.36 -13.31
CA ALA A 98 -0.39 -30.93 -12.35
C ALA A 98 -1.01 -29.87 -11.41
N LEU A 99 -0.21 -28.91 -10.95
CA LEU A 99 -0.65 -27.86 -10.01
C LEU A 99 -1.41 -26.72 -10.71
N PHE A 100 -1.19 -26.52 -12.01
CA PHE A 100 -1.71 -25.39 -12.76
C PHE A 100 -3.24 -25.21 -12.66
N PRO A 101 -4.07 -26.21 -13.06
CA PRO A 101 -5.52 -26.04 -13.09
C PRO A 101 -6.14 -26.00 -11.68
N HIS A 102 -5.50 -26.63 -10.70
CA HIS A 102 -6.07 -26.84 -9.38
C HIS A 102 -5.64 -25.79 -8.35
N ILE A 103 -4.41 -25.27 -8.43
CA ILE A 103 -3.84 -24.40 -7.41
C ILE A 103 -3.39 -23.06 -8.01
N ILE A 104 -2.56 -23.09 -9.05
CA ILE A 104 -1.90 -21.88 -9.56
C ILE A 104 -2.92 -20.92 -10.18
N TYR A 105 -3.75 -21.42 -11.10
CA TYR A 105 -4.75 -20.60 -11.78
C TYR A 105 -5.81 -20.01 -10.83
N PRO A 106 -6.52 -20.81 -10.00
CA PRO A 106 -7.49 -20.25 -9.05
C PRO A 106 -6.82 -19.40 -7.96
N GLY A 107 -5.62 -19.77 -7.51
CA GLY A 107 -4.85 -19.02 -6.51
C GLY A 107 -4.49 -17.62 -7.01
N SER A 108 -4.09 -17.47 -8.27
CA SER A 108 -3.81 -16.17 -8.88
C SER A 108 -5.06 -15.29 -8.93
N GLY A 109 -6.22 -15.83 -9.33
CA GLY A 109 -7.47 -15.06 -9.39
C GLY A 109 -7.97 -14.62 -8.00
N PHE A 110 -7.89 -15.54 -7.02
CA PHE A 110 -8.30 -15.25 -5.65
C PHE A 110 -7.42 -14.18 -5.00
N SER A 111 -6.10 -14.30 -5.10
CA SER A 111 -5.17 -13.32 -4.54
C SER A 111 -5.33 -11.94 -5.17
N MET A 112 -5.48 -11.85 -6.49
CA MET A 112 -5.72 -10.56 -7.16
C MET A 112 -6.99 -9.88 -6.65
N THR A 113 -8.10 -10.63 -6.59
CA THR A 113 -9.40 -10.10 -6.16
C THR A 113 -9.36 -9.69 -4.68
N ALA A 114 -8.76 -10.51 -3.83
CA ALA A 114 -8.62 -10.22 -2.40
C ALA A 114 -7.78 -8.95 -2.17
N SER A 115 -6.65 -8.81 -2.86
CA SER A 115 -5.76 -7.65 -2.74
C SER A 115 -6.46 -6.36 -3.18
N LEU A 116 -7.21 -6.41 -4.29
CA LEU A 116 -8.00 -5.27 -4.76
C LEU A 116 -9.06 -4.85 -3.74
N GLY A 117 -9.81 -5.80 -3.17
CA GLY A 117 -10.82 -5.53 -2.16
C GLY A 117 -10.25 -4.94 -0.86
N LEU A 118 -9.09 -5.44 -0.43
CA LEU A 118 -8.38 -4.92 0.75
C LEU A 118 -7.85 -3.50 0.51
N ASN A 119 -7.30 -3.21 -0.67
CA ASN A 119 -6.85 -1.87 -1.04
C ASN A 119 -8.01 -0.88 -1.09
N ALA A 120 -9.16 -1.28 -1.66
CA ALA A 120 -10.37 -0.45 -1.63
C ALA A 120 -10.83 -0.16 -0.19
N SER A 121 -10.80 -1.17 0.67
CA SER A 121 -11.14 -1.03 2.10
C SER A 121 -10.16 -0.10 2.85
N ALA A 122 -8.87 -0.18 2.53
CA ALA A 122 -7.84 0.71 3.09
C ALA A 122 -8.05 2.16 2.65
N ASN A 123 -8.38 2.38 1.36
CA ASN A 123 -8.65 3.71 0.82
C ASN A 123 -9.89 4.33 1.47
N GLU A 124 -10.97 3.57 1.60
CA GLU A 124 -12.19 4.00 2.30
C GLU A 124 -11.89 4.40 3.76
N PHE A 125 -11.06 3.62 4.46
CA PHE A 125 -10.62 3.95 5.82
C PHE A 125 -9.84 5.28 5.87
N CYS A 126 -8.92 5.50 4.93
CA CYS A 126 -8.16 6.74 4.84
C CYS A 126 -9.07 7.94 4.54
N MET A 127 -9.98 7.80 3.58
CA MET A 127 -10.93 8.83 3.16
C MET A 127 -11.83 9.26 4.31
N ARG A 128 -12.38 8.33 5.10
CA ARG A 128 -13.18 8.67 6.29
C ARG A 128 -12.42 9.54 7.28
N GLY A 129 -11.13 9.29 7.45
CA GLY A 129 -10.27 10.11 8.29
C GLY A 129 -10.02 11.50 7.71
N ASP A 130 -9.95 11.63 6.38
CA ASP A 130 -9.78 12.93 5.71
C ASP A 130 -11.07 13.74 5.78
N THR A 131 -12.22 13.14 5.44
CA THR A 131 -13.54 13.78 5.53
C THR A 131 -13.87 14.24 6.95
N ALA A 132 -13.45 13.49 7.98
CA ALA A 132 -13.66 13.91 9.37
C ALA A 132 -12.94 15.22 9.72
N LEU A 133 -11.86 15.56 9.01
CA LEU A 133 -10.98 16.68 9.30
C LEU A 133 -11.11 17.84 8.30
N GLU A 134 -11.89 17.68 7.23
CA GLU A 134 -11.97 18.63 6.10
C GLU A 134 -12.43 20.04 6.52
N ASP A 135 -13.33 20.14 7.49
CA ASP A 135 -13.88 21.42 7.96
C ASP A 135 -12.99 22.15 8.99
N LEU A 136 -11.85 21.55 9.37
CA LEU A 136 -11.02 22.07 10.45
C LEU A 136 -9.94 23.02 9.90
N ASN A 137 -10.15 24.32 10.11
CA ASN A 137 -9.19 25.36 9.69
C ASN A 137 -7.81 25.16 10.34
N GLY A 138 -6.79 25.17 9.48
CA GLY A 138 -5.38 24.99 9.85
C GLY A 138 -5.06 23.61 10.43
N VAL A 139 -5.85 22.60 10.09
CA VAL A 139 -5.54 21.18 10.31
C VAL A 139 -5.30 20.54 8.94
N LYS A 140 -4.21 19.78 8.80
CA LYS A 140 -3.89 19.04 7.58
C LYS A 140 -3.45 17.62 7.94
N LYS A 141 -4.17 16.62 7.43
CA LYS A 141 -3.76 15.22 7.55
C LYS A 141 -2.68 14.88 6.52
N VAL A 142 -1.62 14.22 6.96
CA VAL A 142 -0.52 13.69 6.14
C VAL A 142 -0.39 12.21 6.46
N VAL A 143 -1.11 11.39 5.69
CA VAL A 143 -1.15 9.92 5.82
C VAL A 143 -1.61 9.45 7.21
N LYS A 144 -0.69 9.31 8.17
CA LYS A 144 -0.96 8.90 9.55
C LYS A 144 -0.84 10.03 10.58
N ASP A 145 -0.28 11.16 10.18
CA ASP A 145 -0.03 12.29 11.06
C ASP A 145 -1.03 13.42 10.79
N ILE A 146 -1.38 14.17 11.82
CA ILE A 146 -2.22 15.37 11.71
C ILE A 146 -1.34 16.56 12.05
N LEU A 147 -1.13 17.45 11.09
CA LEU A 147 -0.44 18.71 11.27
C LEU A 147 -1.45 19.76 11.71
N ILE A 148 -1.18 20.40 12.85
CA ILE A 148 -2.00 21.46 13.41
C ILE A 148 -1.17 22.74 13.37
N PHE A 149 -1.58 23.68 12.54
CA PHE A 149 -1.00 25.02 12.48
C PHE A 149 -1.74 25.88 13.50
N ALA A 150 -1.06 26.78 14.21
CA ALA A 150 -1.68 27.75 15.11
C ALA A 150 -0.73 28.92 15.31
N SER A 151 -1.27 30.14 15.44
CA SER A 151 -0.45 31.33 15.68
C SER A 151 -0.12 31.50 17.16
N ASN A 152 -0.93 30.93 18.05
CA ASN A 152 -0.76 30.96 19.50
C ASN A 152 -1.04 29.59 20.15
N PRO A 153 -0.52 29.34 21.37
CA PRO A 153 -0.69 28.04 22.04
C PRO A 153 -2.13 27.70 22.41
N GLU A 154 -2.94 28.71 22.76
CA GLU A 154 -4.34 28.52 23.17
C GLU A 154 -5.20 28.03 21.99
N GLU A 155 -5.01 28.62 20.81
CA GLU A 155 -5.60 28.16 19.55
C GLU A 155 -5.18 26.74 19.19
N HIS A 156 -3.91 26.39 19.41
CA HIS A 156 -3.42 25.03 19.19
C HIS A 156 -4.18 24.03 20.07
N ILE A 157 -4.33 24.32 21.37
CA ILE A 157 -5.03 23.46 22.31
C ILE A 157 -6.50 23.30 21.91
N ASN A 158 -7.17 24.39 21.53
CA ASN A 158 -8.56 24.36 21.09
C ASN A 158 -8.74 23.51 19.82
N ARG A 159 -7.80 23.59 18.86
CA ARG A 159 -7.82 22.75 17.65
C ARG A 159 -7.57 21.27 17.97
N VAL A 160 -6.65 20.95 18.89
CA VAL A 160 -6.43 19.58 19.36
C VAL A 160 -7.70 19.01 19.99
N LYS A 161 -8.37 19.76 20.88
CA LYS A 161 -9.64 19.33 21.49
C LYS A 161 -10.72 19.07 20.44
N LEU A 162 -10.85 19.97 19.46
CA LEU A 162 -11.81 19.84 18.38
C LEU A 162 -11.56 18.58 17.54
N ILE A 163 -10.30 18.26 17.23
CA ILE A 163 -9.92 17.02 16.54
C ILE A 163 -10.30 15.80 17.37
N LEU A 164 -9.99 15.78 18.67
CA LEU A 164 -10.28 14.64 19.54
C LEU A 164 -11.79 14.35 19.60
N VAL A 165 -12.61 15.39 19.79
CA VAL A 165 -14.08 15.27 19.80
C VAL A 165 -14.60 14.74 18.46
N ARG A 166 -14.07 15.26 17.35
CA ARG A 166 -14.51 14.83 16.02
C ARG A 166 -14.09 13.39 15.71
N CYS A 167 -12.86 13.01 16.05
CA CYS A 167 -12.37 11.64 15.94
C CYS A 167 -13.17 10.65 16.80
N GLU A 168 -13.67 11.07 17.98
CA GLU A 168 -14.53 10.24 18.82
C GLU A 168 -15.91 10.01 18.18
N SER A 169 -16.50 11.06 17.58
CA SER A 169 -17.77 10.93 16.84
C SER A 169 -17.66 9.97 15.66
N VAL A 170 -16.49 9.90 15.03
CA VAL A 170 -16.17 8.98 13.94
C VAL A 170 -15.50 7.75 14.54
N LYS A 171 -16.27 6.92 15.28
CA LYS A 171 -15.84 5.64 15.89
C LYS A 171 -14.99 4.74 14.97
N SER A 172 -15.08 4.97 13.66
CA SER A 172 -14.45 4.22 12.58
C SER A 172 -13.07 4.71 12.14
N ALA A 173 -12.55 5.83 12.65
CA ALA A 173 -11.30 6.42 12.13
C ALA A 173 -10.02 5.81 12.76
N GLY A 174 -10.15 4.87 13.70
CA GLY A 174 -9.00 4.17 14.31
C GLY A 174 -8.05 5.06 15.14
N PHE A 175 -8.44 6.30 15.41
CA PHE A 175 -7.77 7.18 16.35
C PHE A 175 -8.14 6.75 17.78
N ILE A 176 -7.13 6.42 18.58
CA ILE A 176 -7.31 6.24 20.02
C ILE A 176 -7.07 7.61 20.63
N ALA A 177 -8.14 8.37 20.85
CA ALA A 177 -8.11 9.50 21.76
C ALA A 177 -8.13 8.93 23.19
N SER A 178 -7.06 9.14 23.96
CA SER A 178 -7.05 8.81 25.39
C SER A 178 -7.13 10.10 26.18
N SER A 179 -8.16 10.23 27.01
CA SER A 179 -8.28 11.28 28.01
C SER A 179 -7.34 11.08 29.20
N ASN A 180 -6.73 9.91 29.34
CA ASN A 180 -5.74 9.65 30.37
C ASN A 180 -4.39 10.20 29.91
N PRO A 181 -3.67 10.96 30.76
CA PRO A 181 -2.32 11.40 30.47
C PRO A 181 -1.44 10.17 30.24
N ILE A 182 -1.00 10.00 28.98
CA ILE A 182 -0.05 8.96 28.62
C ILE A 182 1.27 9.38 29.27
N SER A 183 1.72 8.64 30.28
CA SER A 183 3.07 8.81 30.84
C SER A 183 4.08 8.62 29.71
N LEU A 184 4.69 9.72 29.26
CA LEU A 184 5.71 9.71 28.23
C LEU A 184 6.93 8.95 28.76
N ASP A 185 7.25 7.84 28.12
CA ASP A 185 8.51 7.13 28.33
C ASP A 185 9.67 8.06 27.97
N PRO A 186 10.56 8.41 28.93
CA PRO A 186 11.58 9.45 28.74
C PRO A 186 12.54 9.16 27.59
N GLU A 187 12.75 7.90 27.19
CA GLU A 187 13.62 7.58 26.04
C GLU A 187 13.05 8.01 24.68
N LYS A 188 11.71 7.98 24.50
CA LYS A 188 11.05 8.36 23.24
C LYS A 188 10.94 9.88 23.04
N SER A 189 11.17 10.66 24.10
CA SER A 189 11.08 12.13 24.07
C SER A 189 12.28 12.82 23.40
N ARG A 190 13.43 12.12 23.28
CA ARG A 190 14.67 12.71 22.76
C ARG A 190 14.70 12.91 21.24
N SER A 191 13.89 12.17 20.47
CA SER A 191 13.84 12.27 19.00
C SER A 191 12.68 13.11 18.46
N ARG A 192 11.72 13.52 19.31
CA ARG A 192 10.60 14.40 18.93
C ARG A 192 10.73 15.74 19.63
N ARG A 193 11.57 16.62 19.10
CA ARG A 193 11.50 18.06 19.40
C ARG A 193 10.31 18.68 18.66
N SER A 194 9.11 18.38 19.14
CA SER A 194 7.91 19.16 18.88
C SER A 194 7.06 19.13 20.16
N ILE A 195 7.39 20.08 21.03
CA ILE A 195 6.57 20.65 22.11
C ILE A 195 5.94 19.60 23.05
N SER A 196 6.67 19.29 24.11
CA SER A 196 6.14 18.73 25.35
C SER A 196 5.36 19.81 26.11
N PHE A 197 4.03 19.77 26.04
CA PHE A 197 3.15 20.42 27.01
C PHE A 197 2.92 19.43 28.17
N THR A 198 3.82 19.45 29.15
CA THR A 198 3.59 18.86 30.47
C THR A 198 3.40 20.00 31.46
N GLU A 199 2.26 20.67 31.37
CA GLU A 199 1.67 21.34 32.53
C GLU A 199 0.31 20.70 32.76
N GLN A 200 0.03 20.39 34.02
CA GLN A 200 -1.14 19.71 34.53
C GLN A 200 -2.43 20.31 33.97
N PHE A 201 -2.98 19.71 32.92
CA PHE A 201 -4.30 20.07 32.41
C PHE A 201 -5.34 19.29 33.21
N ASP A 202 -6.09 20.00 34.04
CA ASP A 202 -7.19 19.45 34.83
C ASP A 202 -8.37 19.12 33.92
N TRP A 203 -8.59 17.83 33.68
CA TRP A 203 -9.64 17.32 32.81
C TRP A 203 -11.05 17.51 33.39
N SER A 204 -11.18 17.88 34.67
CA SER A 204 -12.48 18.14 35.33
C SER A 204 -13.17 19.42 34.83
N GLN A 205 -12.50 20.25 34.03
CA GLN A 205 -13.09 21.44 33.43
C GLN A 205 -13.62 21.24 32.00
N ILE A 206 -13.48 20.05 31.40
CA ILE A 206 -13.71 19.84 29.95
C ILE A 206 -14.98 19.02 29.65
N ILE A 207 -15.50 18.25 30.60
CA ILE A 207 -16.69 17.42 30.42
C ILE A 207 -17.63 17.70 31.59
N PRO A 208 -18.88 18.17 31.37
CA PRO A 208 -19.89 18.22 32.42
C PRO A 208 -20.29 16.81 32.90
#